data_AF-A0A2V8MDM9-F1
#
_entry.id   AF-A0A2V8MDM9-F1
#
_cell.length_a   1.000
_cell.length_b   1.000
_cell.length_c   1.000
_cell.angle_alpha   90.00
_cell.angle_beta   90.00
_cell.angle_gamma   90.00
#
_symmetry.space_group_name_H-M   'P 1'
#
loop_
_entity.id
_entity.type
_entity.pdbx_description
1 polymer ?
#
loop_
_entity_poly.entity_id
_entity_poly.type
_entity_poly.pdbx_seq_one_letter_code
_entity_poly.pdbx_strand_id
1 'polypeptide(L)'
;MKKNQKGFSLIELLIVVAIIGIIAAIAIPNLLASRRAANEGSAQQSLRTLSSAEATYYSTAGNGNYGTMTQMMNAFLIDSVLGGKQKSGYNFEITGPSTTAFVGAGAPTTFSGVTATGTREFCIDQTGVLNAKTAAATSAATTCASPFAPVGN
;
A
#
# COMPACT_ATOMS: atom_id res chain seq x y z
N MET A 1 60.76 -15.37 -3.19
CA MET A 1 59.99 -15.20 -1.94
C MET A 1 58.57 -15.72 -2.15
N LYS A 2 58.25 -16.94 -1.69
CA LYS A 2 56.87 -17.47 -1.75
C LYS A 2 56.07 -16.84 -0.61
N LYS A 3 55.11 -15.98 -0.94
CA LYS A 3 54.16 -15.44 0.04
C LYS A 3 53.31 -16.59 0.56
N ASN A 4 53.36 -16.87 1.86
CA ASN A 4 52.43 -17.78 2.53
C ASN A 4 51.02 -17.19 2.42
N GLN A 5 50.24 -17.65 1.44
CA GLN A 5 48.81 -17.38 1.42
C GLN A 5 48.16 -18.28 2.45
N LYS A 6 47.79 -17.70 3.60
CA LYS A 6 46.91 -18.35 4.56
C LYS A 6 45.51 -18.39 3.94
N GLY A 7 45.03 -19.57 3.59
CA GLY A 7 43.64 -19.78 3.18
C GLY A 7 42.70 -19.72 4.38
N PHE A 8 41.44 -19.33 4.15
CA PHE A 8 40.37 -19.41 5.13
C PHE A 8 40.15 -20.86 5.56
N SER A 9 39.97 -21.10 6.84
CA SER A 9 39.58 -22.40 7.38
C SER A 9 38.09 -22.64 7.21
N LEU A 10 37.69 -23.89 6.97
CA LEU A 10 36.28 -24.26 6.86
C LEU A 10 35.51 -23.95 8.16
N ILE A 11 36.15 -24.10 9.33
CA ILE A 11 35.50 -23.76 10.61
C ILE A 11 35.27 -22.25 10.75
N GLU A 12 36.15 -21.41 10.21
CA GLU A 12 35.98 -19.96 10.22
C GLU A 12 34.76 -19.57 9.39
N LEU A 13 34.59 -20.19 8.22
CA LEU A 13 33.42 -19.95 7.38
C LEU A 13 32.11 -20.43 8.05
N LEU A 14 32.14 -21.58 8.73
CA LEU A 14 30.96 -22.14 9.39
C LEU A 14 30.44 -21.26 10.53
N ILE A 15 31.33 -20.74 11.38
CA ILE A 15 30.94 -19.85 12.49
C ILE A 15 30.34 -18.55 11.94
N VAL A 16 30.91 -18.00 10.87
CA VAL A 16 30.39 -16.77 10.24
C VAL A 16 28.98 -16.99 9.71
N VAL A 17 28.73 -18.07 8.98
CA VAL A 17 27.38 -18.38 8.45
C VAL A 17 26.38 -18.64 9.59
N ALA A 18 26.81 -19.28 10.68
CA ALA A 18 25.95 -19.49 11.86
C ALA A 18 25.51 -18.16 12.50
N ILE A 19 26.44 -17.22 12.71
CA ILE A 19 26.13 -15.91 13.30
C ILE A 19 25.21 -15.10 12.37
N ILE A 20 25.50 -15.08 11.06
CA ILE A 20 24.65 -14.40 10.07
C ILE A 20 23.24 -15.04 10.06
N GLY A 21 23.14 -16.37 10.16
CA GLY A 21 21.87 -17.08 10.25
C GLY A 21 21.02 -16.67 11.45
N ILE A 22 21.62 -16.53 12.63
CA ILE A 22 20.92 -16.06 13.84
C ILE A 22 20.40 -14.63 13.67
N ILE A 23 21.26 -13.74 13.15
CA ILE A 23 20.88 -12.34 12.91
C ILE A 23 19.74 -12.26 11.88
N ALA A 24 19.85 -13.01 10.78
CA ALA A 24 18.83 -13.03 9.72
C ALA A 24 17.47 -13.53 10.23
N ALA A 25 17.45 -14.56 11.09
CA ALA A 25 16.22 -15.10 11.66
C ALA A 25 15.41 -14.06 12.46
N ILE A 26 16.08 -13.12 13.13
CA ILE A 26 15.42 -12.05 13.91
C ILE A 26 15.15 -10.81 13.03
N ALA A 27 16.09 -10.47 12.16
CA ALA A 27 16.02 -9.24 11.36
C ALA A 27 14.94 -9.29 10.26
N ILE A 28 14.81 -10.43 9.58
CA ILE A 28 13.86 -10.59 8.47
C ILE A 28 12.40 -10.36 8.89
N PRO A 29 11.84 -11.01 9.95
CA PRO A 29 10.45 -10.80 10.32
C PRO A 29 10.17 -9.34 10.75
N ASN A 30 11.11 -8.71 11.45
CA ASN A 30 11.00 -7.31 11.84
C ASN A 30 11.00 -6.36 10.63
N LEU A 31 11.89 -6.61 9.66
CA LEU A 31 11.93 -5.85 8.41
C LEU A 31 10.62 -5.99 7.62
N LEU A 32 10.07 -7.20 7.54
CA LEU A 32 8.79 -7.45 6.86
C LEU A 32 7.62 -6.75 7.56
N ALA A 33 7.57 -6.78 8.89
CA ALA A 33 6.57 -6.04 9.66
C ALA A 33 6.68 -4.53 9.45
N SER A 34 7.89 -3.97 9.46
CA SER A 34 8.15 -2.56 9.20
C SER A 34 7.72 -2.15 7.78
N ARG A 35 8.05 -2.98 6.77
CA ARG A 35 7.59 -2.77 5.39
C ARG A 35 6.08 -2.78 5.26
N ARG A 36 5.38 -3.70 5.94
CA ARG A 36 3.91 -3.73 5.95
C ARG A 36 3.32 -2.45 6.54
N ALA A 37 3.85 -1.97 7.66
CA ALA A 37 3.40 -0.72 8.26
C ALA A 37 3.63 0.49 7.33
N ALA A 38 4.78 0.54 6.65
CA ALA A 38 5.09 1.57 5.66
C ALA A 38 4.14 1.53 4.45
N ASN A 39 3.82 0.32 3.96
CA ASN A 39 2.86 0.13 2.88
C ASN A 39 1.45 0.59 3.29
N GLU A 40 0.99 0.23 4.49
CA GLU A 40 -0.28 0.69 5.05
C GLU A 40 -0.32 2.22 5.14
N GLY A 41 0.75 2.86 5.63
CA GLY A 41 0.84 4.33 5.66
C GLY A 41 0.79 4.96 4.25
N SER A 42 1.49 4.37 3.29
CA SER A 42 1.44 4.79 1.87
C SER A 42 0.03 4.67 1.29
N ALA A 43 -0.71 3.60 1.63
CA ALA A 43 -2.07 3.41 1.17
C ALA A 43 -3.03 4.44 1.73
N GLN A 44 -2.96 4.73 3.02
CA GLN A 44 -3.77 5.79 3.64
C GLN A 44 -3.50 7.16 3.01
N GLN A 45 -2.22 7.49 2.77
CA GLN A 45 -1.87 8.74 2.11
C GLN A 45 -2.36 8.79 0.66
N SER A 46 -2.25 7.68 -0.07
CA SER A 46 -2.71 7.58 -1.46
C SER A 46 -4.23 7.81 -1.54
N LEU A 47 -5.02 7.24 -0.62
CA LEU A 47 -6.46 7.48 -0.55
C LEU A 47 -6.80 8.93 -0.21
N ARG A 48 -6.04 9.58 0.69
CA ARG A 48 -6.20 11.02 0.96
C ARG A 48 -5.89 11.86 -0.29
N THR A 49 -4.84 11.51 -1.04
CA THR A 49 -4.54 12.15 -2.33
C THR A 49 -5.68 11.95 -3.32
N LEU A 50 -6.25 10.74 -3.42
CA LEU A 50 -7.42 10.48 -4.27
C LEU A 50 -8.63 11.31 -3.87
N SER A 51 -8.94 11.40 -2.57
CA SER A 51 -10.05 12.23 -2.09
C SER A 51 -9.88 13.71 -2.44
N SER A 52 -8.67 14.26 -2.28
CA SER A 52 -8.36 15.64 -2.70
C SER A 52 -8.43 15.82 -4.22
N ALA A 53 -7.97 14.82 -4.98
CA ALA A 53 -8.05 14.83 -6.44
C ALA A 53 -9.51 14.76 -6.93
N GLU A 54 -10.36 13.95 -6.29
CA GLU A 54 -11.80 13.87 -6.55
C GLU A 54 -12.50 15.20 -6.29
N ALA A 55 -12.21 15.86 -5.17
CA ALA A 55 -12.75 17.19 -4.87
C ALA A 55 -12.32 18.23 -5.92
N THR A 56 -11.05 18.19 -6.32
CA THR A 56 -10.52 19.08 -7.37
C THR A 56 -11.18 18.79 -8.72
N TYR A 57 -11.29 17.52 -9.10
CA TYR A 57 -11.91 17.08 -10.34
C TYR A 57 -13.37 17.53 -10.40
N TYR A 58 -14.15 17.28 -9.35
CA TYR A 58 -15.54 17.68 -9.21
C TYR A 58 -15.75 19.17 -9.50
N SER A 59 -14.88 20.02 -8.93
CA SER A 59 -14.96 21.48 -9.04
C SER A 59 -14.41 22.06 -10.35
N THR A 60 -13.69 21.26 -11.15
CA THR A 60 -12.99 21.73 -12.36
C THR A 60 -13.41 20.94 -13.60
N ALA A 61 -12.68 19.87 -13.95
CA ALA A 61 -12.88 19.10 -15.18
C ALA A 61 -14.12 18.18 -15.15
N GLY A 62 -14.62 17.87 -13.95
CA GLY A 62 -15.72 16.93 -13.72
C GLY A 62 -17.11 17.53 -13.87
N ASN A 63 -17.25 18.86 -13.99
CA ASN A 63 -18.53 19.56 -14.12
C ASN A 63 -19.58 19.12 -13.07
N GLY A 64 -19.15 18.98 -11.81
CA GLY A 64 -20.02 18.49 -10.73
C GLY A 64 -20.21 16.97 -10.68
N ASN A 65 -19.33 16.21 -11.34
CA ASN A 65 -19.25 14.76 -11.25
C ASN A 65 -17.88 14.33 -10.71
N TYR A 66 -17.86 13.30 -9.86
CA TYR A 66 -16.64 12.62 -9.48
C TYR A 66 -16.03 11.85 -10.66
N GLY A 67 -14.74 11.56 -10.57
CA GLY A 67 -13.94 10.98 -11.64
C GLY A 67 -13.69 9.48 -11.47
N THR A 68 -13.33 8.82 -12.55
CA THR A 68 -12.60 7.55 -12.49
C THR A 68 -11.11 7.82 -12.33
N MET A 69 -10.35 6.80 -11.90
CA MET A 69 -8.89 6.88 -11.79
C MET A 69 -8.24 7.42 -13.09
N THR A 70 -8.69 6.94 -14.25
CA THR A 70 -8.19 7.37 -15.56
C THR A 70 -8.49 8.83 -15.86
N GLN A 71 -9.70 9.30 -15.51
CA GLN A 71 -10.08 10.70 -15.72
C GLN A 71 -9.24 11.65 -14.86
N MET A 72 -8.99 11.29 -13.60
CA MET A 72 -8.10 12.08 -12.72
C MET A 72 -6.66 12.10 -13.23
N MET A 73 -6.17 10.98 -13.77
CA MET A 73 -4.83 10.91 -14.36
C MET A 73 -4.71 11.80 -15.61
N ASN A 74 -5.71 11.76 -16.49
CA ASN A 74 -5.76 12.61 -17.69
C ASN A 74 -5.92 14.10 -17.36
N ALA A 75 -6.53 14.42 -16.21
CA ALA A 75 -6.62 15.78 -15.68
C ALA A 75 -5.36 16.23 -14.91
N PHE A 76 -4.30 15.40 -14.87
CA PHE A 76 -3.05 15.66 -14.14
C PHE A 76 -3.22 15.88 -12.64
N LEU A 77 -4.27 15.31 -12.04
CA LEU A 77 -4.56 15.44 -10.61
C LEU A 77 -3.87 14.36 -9.78
N ILE A 78 -3.46 13.25 -10.42
CA ILE A 78 -2.74 12.14 -9.80
C ILE A 78 -1.57 11.72 -10.69
N ASP A 79 -0.53 11.15 -10.07
CA ASP A 79 0.63 10.62 -10.77
C ASP A 79 0.34 9.26 -11.46
N SER A 80 1.21 8.87 -12.39
CA SER A 80 1.05 7.62 -13.15
C SER A 80 1.22 6.33 -12.34
N VAL A 81 1.91 6.39 -11.19
CA VAL A 81 2.06 5.24 -10.28
C VAL A 81 0.73 4.97 -9.58
N LEU A 82 0.09 6.01 -9.02
CA LEU A 82 -1.23 5.88 -8.41
C LEU A 82 -2.31 5.62 -9.46
N GLY A 83 -2.26 6.33 -10.60
CA GLY A 83 -3.14 6.10 -11.76
C GLY A 83 -3.03 4.69 -12.34
N GLY A 84 -1.86 4.04 -12.19
CA GLY A 84 -1.62 2.63 -12.49
C GLY A 84 -2.29 1.64 -11.53
N LYS A 85 -3.06 2.12 -10.55
CA LYS A 85 -3.86 1.33 -9.59
C LYS A 85 -3.07 0.40 -8.68
N GLN A 86 -1.74 0.46 -8.66
CA GLN A 86 -0.93 -0.30 -7.73
C GLN A 86 0.25 0.52 -7.23
N LYS A 87 0.38 0.67 -5.91
CA LYS A 87 1.46 1.44 -5.27
C LYS A 87 1.79 0.83 -3.92
N SER A 88 3.08 0.68 -3.61
CA SER A 88 3.56 0.19 -2.31
C SER A 88 2.89 -1.11 -1.83
N GLY A 89 2.66 -2.07 -2.73
CA GLY A 89 2.04 -3.35 -2.39
C GLY A 89 0.53 -3.28 -2.10
N TYR A 90 -0.14 -2.21 -2.53
CA TYR A 90 -1.59 -2.04 -2.47
C TYR A 90 -2.17 -1.84 -3.87
N ASN A 91 -3.33 -2.43 -4.11
CA ASN A 91 -4.17 -2.20 -5.28
C ASN A 91 -5.24 -1.16 -4.94
N PHE A 92 -5.41 -0.15 -5.79
CA PHE A 92 -6.35 0.96 -5.61
C PHE A 92 -7.43 0.94 -6.69
N GLU A 93 -8.65 1.31 -6.31
CA GLU A 93 -9.75 1.47 -7.25
C GLU A 93 -10.62 2.67 -6.84
N ILE A 94 -11.19 3.36 -7.84
CA ILE A 94 -12.31 4.28 -7.64
C ILE A 94 -13.56 3.61 -8.22
N THR A 95 -14.56 3.37 -7.38
CA THR A 95 -15.82 2.74 -7.78
C THR A 95 -16.99 3.70 -7.68
N GLY A 96 -17.94 3.56 -8.60
CA GLY A 96 -19.22 4.28 -8.59
C GLY A 96 -19.13 5.81 -8.63
N PRO A 97 -18.18 6.43 -9.35
CA PRO A 97 -18.14 7.88 -9.42
C PRO A 97 -19.40 8.42 -10.11
N SER A 98 -20.05 9.37 -9.44
CA SER A 98 -21.30 10.00 -9.86
C SER A 98 -21.30 11.47 -9.42
N THR A 99 -22.45 12.14 -9.52
CA THR A 99 -22.59 13.53 -9.08
C THR A 99 -22.64 13.69 -7.56
N THR A 100 -22.83 12.60 -6.82
CA THR A 100 -23.05 12.63 -5.37
C THR A 100 -22.17 11.67 -4.58
N ALA A 101 -21.53 10.70 -5.23
CA ALA A 101 -20.76 9.68 -4.54
C ALA A 101 -19.58 9.19 -5.38
N PHE A 102 -18.55 8.74 -4.66
CA PHE A 102 -17.47 7.88 -5.15
C PHE A 102 -16.99 7.02 -3.98
N VAL A 103 -16.31 5.92 -4.28
CA VAL A 103 -15.58 5.13 -3.28
C VAL A 103 -14.17 4.91 -3.78
N GLY A 104 -13.19 5.45 -3.07
CA GLY A 104 -11.79 5.11 -3.22
C GLY A 104 -11.40 4.04 -2.22
N ALA A 105 -10.85 2.93 -2.68
CA ALA A 105 -10.41 1.85 -1.80
C ALA A 105 -9.02 1.36 -2.15
N GLY A 106 -8.33 0.82 -1.15
CA GLY A 106 -6.98 0.28 -1.24
C GLY A 106 -6.87 -1.04 -0.48
N ALA A 107 -6.67 -2.14 -1.21
CA ALA A 107 -6.46 -3.48 -0.65
C ALA A 107 -5.00 -3.94 -0.85
N PRO A 108 -4.39 -4.66 0.09
CA PRO A 108 -3.03 -5.17 -0.09
C PRO A 108 -2.98 -6.22 -1.21
N THR A 109 -1.91 -6.24 -2.00
CA THR A 109 -1.66 -7.26 -3.02
C THR A 109 -1.50 -8.67 -2.45
N THR A 110 -1.06 -8.77 -1.19
CA THR A 110 -1.03 -10.00 -0.40
C THR A 110 -1.48 -9.69 1.02
N PHE A 111 -2.57 -10.28 1.51
CA PHE A 111 -3.16 -9.96 2.82
C PHE A 111 -2.85 -10.96 3.94
N SER A 112 -2.20 -12.09 3.63
CA SER A 112 -1.94 -13.16 4.60
C SER A 112 -0.53 -13.75 4.44
N GLY A 113 -0.03 -14.33 5.52
CA GLY A 113 1.29 -14.96 5.58
C GLY A 113 2.43 -13.98 5.82
N VAL A 114 3.65 -14.53 5.80
CA VAL A 114 4.89 -13.80 6.07
C VAL A 114 5.19 -12.75 5.00
N THR A 115 4.74 -12.99 3.77
CA THR A 115 4.93 -12.11 2.61
C THR A 115 3.77 -11.13 2.38
N ALA A 116 2.83 -11.03 3.33
CA ALA A 116 1.75 -10.06 3.22
C ALA A 116 2.33 -8.64 3.02
N THR A 117 1.74 -7.87 2.12
CA THR A 117 2.12 -6.48 1.87
C THR A 117 1.39 -5.51 2.77
N GLY A 118 0.27 -5.95 3.35
CA GLY A 118 -0.47 -5.28 4.41
C GLY A 118 -1.51 -6.22 5.02
N THR A 119 -2.12 -5.82 6.12
CA THR A 119 -3.12 -6.62 6.84
C THR A 119 -4.49 -5.97 6.87
N ARG A 120 -4.54 -4.68 6.54
CA ARG A 120 -5.75 -3.86 6.53
C ARG A 120 -6.08 -3.41 5.12
N GLU A 121 -7.37 -3.35 4.85
CA GLU A 121 -7.93 -2.69 3.70
C GLU A 121 -8.45 -1.32 4.14
N PHE A 122 -8.24 -0.31 3.30
CA PHE A 122 -8.64 1.06 3.57
C PHE A 122 -9.63 1.53 2.52
N CYS A 123 -10.52 2.44 2.91
CA CYS A 123 -11.41 3.10 1.98
C CYS A 123 -11.72 4.54 2.41
N ILE A 124 -12.09 5.37 1.45
CA ILE A 124 -12.55 6.74 1.62
C ILE A 124 -13.67 6.98 0.62
N ASP A 125 -14.67 7.76 0.98
CA ASP A 125 -15.78 8.13 0.10
C ASP A 125 -15.93 9.66 0.07
N GLN A 126 -17.05 10.15 -0.49
CA GLN A 126 -17.34 11.58 -0.57
C GLN A 126 -17.41 12.30 0.79
N THR A 127 -17.49 11.57 1.91
CA THR A 127 -17.43 12.17 3.25
C THR A 127 -16.02 12.61 3.64
N GLY A 128 -15.00 12.11 2.93
CA GLY A 128 -13.59 12.38 3.23
C GLY A 128 -13.05 11.65 4.47
N VAL A 129 -13.87 10.81 5.12
CA VAL A 129 -13.44 10.02 6.28
C VAL A 129 -12.71 8.77 5.80
N LEU A 130 -11.47 8.61 6.25
CA LEU A 130 -10.70 7.40 6.01
C LEU A 130 -11.19 6.29 6.95
N ASN A 131 -11.60 5.16 6.40
CA ASN A 131 -12.02 3.98 7.13
C ASN A 131 -11.12 2.79 6.82
N ALA A 132 -11.11 1.80 7.71
CA ALA A 132 -10.38 0.55 7.52
C ALA A 132 -11.11 -0.66 8.09
N LYS A 133 -10.76 -1.83 7.57
CA LYS A 133 -11.10 -3.14 8.12
C LYS A 133 -9.92 -4.10 7.93
N THR A 134 -10.01 -5.31 8.50
CA THR A 134 -9.09 -6.39 8.14
C THR A 134 -9.24 -6.75 6.66
N ALA A 135 -8.12 -6.86 5.95
CA ALA A 135 -8.13 -7.24 4.54
C ALA A 135 -8.60 -8.69 4.39
N ALA A 136 -9.54 -8.91 3.47
CA ALA A 136 -10.09 -10.23 3.16
C ALA A 136 -9.89 -10.64 1.69
N ALA A 137 -9.42 -9.71 0.86
CA ALA A 137 -9.18 -9.91 -0.56
C ALA A 137 -8.04 -8.98 -1.02
N THR A 138 -7.54 -9.22 -2.24
CA THR A 138 -6.55 -8.39 -2.92
C THR A 138 -7.19 -7.36 -3.86
N SER A 139 -8.49 -7.50 -4.12
CA SER A 139 -9.30 -6.53 -4.84
C SER A 139 -9.82 -5.47 -3.88
N ALA A 140 -9.68 -4.20 -4.28
CA ALA A 140 -10.18 -3.07 -3.50
C ALA A 140 -11.70 -3.09 -3.40
N ALA A 141 -12.23 -2.72 -2.24
CA ALA A 141 -13.65 -2.68 -1.95
C ALA A 141 -14.39 -1.67 -2.85
N THR A 142 -15.63 -2.00 -3.15
CA THR A 142 -16.54 -1.13 -3.92
C THR A 142 -17.39 -0.22 -3.03
N THR A 143 -17.35 -0.42 -1.71
CA THR A 143 -18.10 0.38 -0.72
C THR A 143 -17.30 0.59 0.56
N CYS A 144 -17.57 1.71 1.26
CA CYS A 144 -17.08 2.01 2.60
C CYS A 144 -18.03 1.59 3.74
N ALA A 145 -18.99 0.71 3.45
CA ALA A 145 -19.95 0.26 4.45
C ALA A 145 -19.32 -0.67 5.50
N SER A 146 -20.06 -0.99 6.56
CA SER A 146 -19.66 -2.02 7.54
C SER A 146 -19.10 -3.28 6.83
N PRO A 147 -17.94 -3.81 7.26
CA PRO A 147 -17.29 -3.64 8.56
C PRO A 147 -16.19 -2.56 8.61
N PHE A 148 -16.15 -1.63 7.65
CA PHE A 148 -15.20 -0.52 7.71
C PHE A 148 -15.49 0.40 8.92
N ALA A 149 -14.42 0.79 9.63
CA ALA A 149 -14.47 1.69 10.77
C ALA A 149 -13.48 2.86 10.61
N PRO A 150 -13.78 4.06 11.13
CA PRO A 150 -12.90 5.22 10.99
C PRO A 150 -11.50 4.98 11.52
N VAL A 151 -10.49 5.40 10.76
CA VAL A 151 -9.10 5.43 11.20
C VAL A 151 -8.86 6.79 11.84
N GLY A 152 -8.40 6.81 13.09
CA GLY A 152 -7.99 8.06 13.75
C GLY A 152 -6.93 8.79 12.92
N ASN A 153 -6.98 10.13 12.93
CA ASN A 153 -6.03 10.99 12.22
C ASN A 153 -4.60 10.83 12.74
#